data_AF-A0A2V9IG32-F1
#
_entry.id   AF-A0A2V9IG32-F1
#
_cell.length_a   1.000
_cell.length_b   1.000
_cell.length_c   1.000
_cell.angle_alpha   90.00
_cell.angle_beta   90.00
_cell.angle_gamma   90.00
#
_symmetry.space_group_name_H-M   'P 1'
#
loop_
_entity.id
_entity.type
_entity.pdbx_description
1 polymer ?
#
loop_
_entity_poly.entity_id
_entity_poly.type
_entity_poly.pdbx_seq_one_letter_code
_entity_poly.pdbx_strand_id
1 'polypeptide(L)' 'MLFLFYPRGRFAQLEDGSWYVKTRALGFQPYFDNGFPHGVDQWISGAATGWATMALTLASTTPGPAAASAGVQ' A
#
# COMPACT_ATOMS: atom_id res chain seq x y z
N MET A 1 3.32 10.82 23.27
CA MET A 1 2.12 11.67 23.29
C MET A 1 2.23 12.63 22.11
N LEU A 2 1.26 12.57 21.19
CA LEU A 2 1.00 13.55 20.13
C LEU A 2 1.85 13.47 18.84
N PHE A 3 1.49 12.52 17.96
CA PHE A 3 1.75 12.63 16.51
C PHE A 3 0.86 13.74 15.92
N LEU A 4 1.29 14.97 16.11
CA LEU A 4 0.82 16.13 15.36
C LEU A 4 1.13 15.92 13.87
N PHE A 5 0.27 16.45 13.00
CA PHE A 5 0.44 16.59 11.55
C PHE A 5 0.10 15.37 10.69
N TYR A 6 -1.21 15.15 10.51
CA TYR A 6 -1.73 14.62 9.25
C TYR A 6 -1.87 15.75 8.22
N PRO A 7 -0.85 16.02 7.38
CA PRO A 7 -1.17 16.54 6.07
C PRO A 7 -0.24 15.96 5.01
N ARG A 8 -0.53 14.80 4.42
CA ARG A 8 -0.05 14.47 3.07
C ARG A 8 -1.07 13.63 2.33
N GLY A 9 -1.58 14.16 1.22
CA GLY A 9 -2.50 13.50 0.30
C GLY A 9 -1.87 12.35 -0.48
N ARG A 10 -1.22 11.40 0.20
CA ARG A 10 -0.72 10.16 -0.36
C ARG A 10 -0.94 9.06 0.66
N PHE A 11 -1.63 8.00 0.24
CA PHE A 11 -1.82 6.76 1.00
C PHE A 11 -0.45 6.32 1.54
N ALA A 12 -0.35 5.98 2.82
CA ALA A 12 0.89 5.62 3.49
C ALA A 12 0.69 4.36 4.34
N GLN A 13 1.78 3.65 4.62
CA GLN A 13 1.76 2.45 5.49
C GLN A 13 1.50 2.85 6.95
N LEU A 14 0.66 2.08 7.63
CA LEU A 14 0.37 2.19 9.06
C LEU A 14 1.28 1.25 9.88
N GLU A 15 1.22 1.36 11.21
CA GLU A 15 2.03 0.55 12.14
C GLU A 15 1.75 -0.95 12.06
N ASP A 16 0.52 -1.33 11.70
CA ASP A 16 0.12 -2.72 11.45
C ASP A 16 0.62 -3.26 10.09
N GLY A 17 1.32 -2.42 9.32
CA GLY A 17 1.85 -2.74 7.99
C GLY A 17 0.84 -2.58 6.86
N SER A 18 -0.43 -2.30 7.16
CA SER A 18 -1.47 -2.09 6.16
C SER A 18 -1.42 -0.68 5.56
N TRP A 19 -1.99 -0.51 4.37
CA TRP A 19 -2.14 0.79 3.72
C TRP A 19 -3.61 1.17 3.71
N TYR A 20 -3.96 2.24 4.44
CA TYR A 20 -5.34 2.72 4.53
C TYR A 20 -5.72 3.56 3.31
N VAL A 21 -6.87 3.22 2.71
CA VAL A 21 -7.50 3.99 1.63
C VAL A 21 -8.97 4.16 1.95
N LYS A 22 -9.43 5.43 2.02
CA LYS A 22 -10.85 5.73 2.18
C LYS A 22 -11.62 5.40 0.90
N THR A 23 -12.69 4.62 0.99
CA THR A 23 -13.59 4.36 -0.13
C THR A 23 -14.25 5.65 -0.60
N ARG A 24 -14.42 5.75 -1.92
CA ARG A 24 -15.15 6.85 -2.59
C ARG A 24 -16.32 6.31 -3.42
N ALA A 25 -16.51 5.00 -3.42
CA ALA A 25 -17.63 4.36 -4.10
C ALA A 25 -18.89 4.44 -3.23
N LEU A 26 -20.05 4.59 -3.87
CA LEU A 26 -21.34 4.47 -3.19
C LEU A 26 -21.58 2.99 -2.87
N GLY A 27 -21.75 2.66 -1.59
CA GLY A 27 -22.00 1.30 -1.14
C GLY A 27 -23.38 0.83 -1.58
N PHE A 28 -23.44 -0.08 -2.56
CA PHE A 28 -24.68 -0.76 -2.95
C PHE A 28 -24.88 -2.07 -2.18
N GLN A 29 -23.77 -2.67 -1.72
CA GLN A 29 -23.78 -3.91 -0.95
C GLN A 29 -23.84 -3.60 0.55
N PRO A 30 -24.63 -4.35 1.34
CA PRO A 30 -24.59 -4.28 2.80
C PRO A 30 -23.17 -4.53 3.33
N TYR A 31 -22.83 -3.86 4.43
CA TYR A 31 -21.54 -4.08 5.08
C TYR A 31 -21.39 -5.55 5.50
N PHE A 32 -20.23 -6.12 5.20
CA PHE A 32 -19.82 -7.46 5.58
C PHE A 32 -18.36 -7.38 6.02
N ASP A 33 -18.04 -7.85 7.23
CA ASP A 33 -16.68 -7.88 7.74
C ASP A 33 -15.89 -9.03 7.08
N ASN A 34 -14.78 -8.69 6.41
CA ASN A 34 -13.92 -9.66 5.74
C ASN A 34 -12.66 -10.01 6.56
N GLY A 35 -12.54 -9.50 7.79
CA GLY A 35 -11.40 -9.71 8.68
C GLY A 35 -10.17 -8.85 8.37
N PHE A 36 -10.21 -8.03 7.31
CA PHE A 36 -9.17 -7.03 7.06
C PHE A 36 -9.46 -5.76 7.88
N PRO A 37 -8.45 -5.07 8.44
CA PRO A 37 -8.68 -3.82 9.17
C PRO A 37 -9.35 -2.76 8.28
N HIS A 38 -9.77 -1.64 8.88
CA HIS A 38 -10.38 -0.47 8.21
C HIS A 38 -11.89 -0.53 7.95
N GLY A 39 -12.61 -1.52 8.51
CA GLY A 39 -14.08 -1.51 8.53
C GLY A 39 -14.71 -1.37 7.13
N VAL A 40 -15.52 -0.35 6.90
CA VAL A 40 -16.14 -0.12 5.56
C VAL A 40 -15.12 0.06 4.42
N ASP A 41 -13.89 0.46 4.76
CA ASP A 41 -12.80 0.69 3.83
C ASP A 41 -11.88 -0.54 3.67
N GLN A 42 -12.21 -1.65 4.33
CA GLN A 42 -11.38 -2.87 4.39
C GLN A 42 -11.04 -3.44 3.01
N TRP A 43 -11.98 -3.41 2.06
CA TRP A 43 -11.79 -3.98 0.72
C TRP A 43 -10.79 -3.17 -0.11
N ILE A 44 -10.97 -1.85 -0.17
CA ILE A 44 -10.09 -0.97 -0.93
C ILE A 44 -8.71 -0.84 -0.27
N SER A 45 -8.66 -0.87 1.07
CA SER A 45 -7.40 -0.85 1.83
C SER A 45 -6.63 -2.18 1.69
N GLY A 46 -7.33 -3.31 1.62
CA GLY A 46 -6.73 -4.61 1.32
C GLY A 46 -6.09 -4.62 -0.07
N ALA A 47 -6.81 -4.14 -1.08
CA ALA A 47 -6.26 -3.99 -2.43
C ALA A 47 -5.04 -3.05 -2.43
N ALA A 48 -5.14 -1.87 -1.81
CA ALA A 48 -4.03 -0.92 -1.74
C ALA A 48 -2.78 -1.51 -1.07
N THR A 49 -2.94 -2.28 0.00
CA THR A 49 -1.84 -2.97 0.70
C THR A 49 -1.13 -3.97 -0.21
N GLY A 50 -1.88 -4.75 -0.99
CA GLY A 50 -1.32 -5.68 -1.97
C GLY A 50 -0.48 -4.97 -3.05
N TRP A 51 -1.03 -3.90 -3.63
CA TRP A 51 -0.32 -3.12 -4.65
C TRP A 51 0.91 -2.40 -4.09
N ALA A 52 0.83 -1.87 -2.87
CA ALA A 52 1.97 -1.27 -2.20
C ALA A 52 3.08 -2.31 -1.97
N THR A 53 2.73 -3.53 -1.54
CA THR A 53 3.70 -4.63 -1.34
C THR A 53 4.41 -4.98 -2.64
N MET A 54 3.67 -5.07 -3.75
CA MET A 54 4.25 -5.32 -5.08
C MET A 54 5.18 -4.18 -5.50
N ALA A 55 4.76 -2.93 -5.36
CA ALA A 55 5.57 -1.76 -5.71
C ALA A 55 6.85 -1.68 -4.87
N LEU A 56 6.78 -1.95 -3.57
CA LEU A 56 7.93 -2.01 -2.68
C LEU A 56 8.89 -3.14 -3.07
N THR A 57 8.36 -4.32 -3.42
CA THR A 57 9.17 -5.44 -3.89
C THR A 57 9.94 -5.07 -5.16
N LEU A 58 9.27 -4.46 -6.14
CA LEU A 58 9.90 -4.02 -7.39
C LEU A 58 10.94 -2.91 -7.14
N ALA A 59 10.65 -1.97 -6.25
CA ALA A 59 11.59 -0.90 -5.89
C ALA A 59 12.81 -1.40 -5.10
N SER A 60 12.67 -2.50 -4.36
CA SER A 60 13.78 -3.11 -3.61
C SER A 60 14.81 -3.83 -4.49
N THR A 61 14.42 -4.20 -5.72
CA THR A 61 15.34 -4.68 -6.77
C THR A 61 16.03 -3.47 -7.41
N THR A 62 17.00 -2.90 -6.70
CA THR A 62 18.04 -2.11 -7.35
C THR A 62 19.03 -3.12 -7.95
N PRO A 63 19.23 -3.19 -9.28
CA PRO A 63 20.35 -3.93 -9.81
C PRO A 63 21.62 -3.30 -9.24
N GLY A 64 22.38 -4.05 -8.45
CA GLY A 64 23.71 -3.62 -8.04
C GLY A 64 24.58 -3.33 -9.28
N PRO A 65 25.65 -2.52 -9.17
CA PRO A 65 26.47 -2.08 -10.30
C PRO A 65 27.11 -3.20 -11.17
N ALA A 66 26.88 -4.47 -10.86
CA ALA A 66 27.36 -5.63 -11.62
C ALA A 66 26.66 -5.87 -12.97
N ALA A 67 25.50 -5.26 -13.23
CA ALA A 67 24.79 -5.45 -14.51
C ALA A 67 25.38 -4.65 -15.69
N ALA A 68 26.32 -3.72 -15.44
CA ALA A 68 26.88 -2.83 -16.47
C ALA A 68 28.06 -3.42 -17.27
N SER A 69 28.60 -4.59 -16.91
CA SER A 69 29.78 -5.18 -17.57
C SER A 69 29.49 -6.37 -18.49
N ALA A 70 28.23 -6.76 -18.67
CA ALA A 70 27.85 -7.89 -19.54
C ALA A 70 27.46 -7.38 -20.94
N GLY A 71 28.45 -6.90 -21.71
CA GLY A 71 28.18 -6.38 -23.04
C GLY A 71 29.38 -5.90 -23.84
N VAL A 72 30.53 -6.60 -23.76
CA VAL A 72 31.58 -6.51 -24.78
C VAL A 72 32.22 -7.90 -24.92
N GLN A 73 31.73 -8.69 -25.88
CA GLN A 73 32.49 -9.73 -26.57
C GLN A 73 32.00 -9.81 -28.01
#